data_AF-A0A6A4WCF7-F1
#
_entry.id   AF-A0A6A4WCF7-F1
#
_cell.length_a   1.000
_cell.length_b   1.000
_cell.length_c   1.000
_cell.angle_alpha   90.00
_cell.angle_beta   90.00
_cell.angle_gamma   90.00
#
_symmetry.space_group_name_H-M   'P 1'
#
loop_
_entity.id
_entity.type
_entity.pdbx_description
1 polymer ?
#
loop_
_entity_poly.entity_id
_entity_poly.type
_entity_poly.pdbx_seq_one_letter_code
_entity_poly.pdbx_strand_id
1 'polypeptide(L)'
;MRDRGDCFQWTYCGPYDMAEIYWWDAGAPGGQFYDCMADWACANQTLDNYIDKYCTKDFVGHDPPCSCEEQARIHHCGPLGINTEHCDEAWQVYEKCLNN
;
A
#
# COMPACT_ATOMS: atom_id res chain seq x y z
N MET A 1 -3.27 -25.11 -8.21
CA MET A 1 -4.11 -23.95 -8.53
C MET A 1 -4.11 -23.10 -7.27
N ARG A 2 -3.35 -22.01 -7.26
CA ARG A 2 -3.30 -21.09 -6.12
C ARG A 2 -4.67 -20.41 -6.05
N ASP A 3 -5.32 -20.53 -4.91
CA ASP A 3 -6.73 -20.24 -4.78
C ASP A 3 -6.95 -18.73 -4.97
N ARG A 4 -8.05 -18.37 -5.63
CA ARG A 4 -8.50 -16.99 -5.79
C ARG A 4 -8.99 -16.36 -4.46
N GLY A 5 -8.54 -16.92 -3.33
CA GLY A 5 -8.95 -16.59 -1.97
C GLY A 5 -8.24 -15.39 -1.36
N ASP A 6 -7.20 -14.87 -2.02
CA ASP A 6 -6.42 -13.74 -1.52
C ASP A 6 -7.06 -12.38 -1.84
N CYS A 7 -8.31 -12.36 -2.35
CA CYS A 7 -9.00 -11.13 -2.72
C CYS A 7 -10.26 -10.89 -1.87
N PHE A 8 -10.30 -9.76 -1.16
CA PHE A 8 -11.51 -9.24 -0.56
C PHE A 8 -12.41 -8.61 -1.63
N GLN A 9 -13.66 -9.08 -1.70
CA GLN A 9 -14.69 -8.62 -2.65
C GLN A 9 -14.26 -8.60 -4.13
N TRP A 10 -13.24 -9.37 -4.51
CA TRP A 10 -12.66 -9.44 -5.86
C TRP A 10 -11.98 -8.15 -6.36
N THR A 11 -11.87 -7.12 -5.52
CA THR A 11 -11.33 -5.79 -5.88
C THR A 11 -10.02 -5.46 -5.19
N TYR A 12 -9.82 -5.95 -3.97
CA TYR A 12 -8.63 -5.72 -3.18
C TYR A 12 -7.99 -7.06 -2.86
N CYS A 13 -6.71 -7.20 -3.14
CA CYS A 13 -6.05 -8.50 -3.14
C CYS A 13 -4.69 -8.47 -2.46
N GLY A 14 -4.25 -9.65 -2.03
CA GLY A 14 -2.96 -9.89 -1.45
C GLY A 14 -2.85 -9.44 0.01
N PRO A 15 -1.64 -9.57 0.59
CA PRO A 15 -1.42 -9.33 2.02
C PRO A 15 -1.63 -7.88 2.47
N TYR A 16 -1.73 -6.94 1.52
CA TYR A 16 -1.86 -5.51 1.77
C TYR A 16 -3.15 -4.91 1.21
N ASP A 17 -4.16 -5.74 0.90
CA ASP A 17 -5.48 -5.28 0.44
C ASP A 17 -5.40 -4.25 -0.71
N MET A 18 -4.55 -4.52 -1.71
CA MET A 18 -4.26 -3.58 -2.80
C MET A 18 -5.24 -3.75 -3.95
N ALA A 19 -5.67 -2.63 -4.54
CA ALA A 19 -6.47 -2.64 -5.76
C ALA A 19 -5.60 -2.70 -7.03
N GLU A 20 -6.18 -3.16 -8.14
CA GLU A 20 -5.46 -3.23 -9.43
C GLU A 20 -4.89 -1.85 -9.85
N ILE A 21 -5.62 -0.77 -9.60
CA ILE A 21 -5.14 0.59 -9.89
C ILE A 21 -3.89 0.97 -9.10
N TYR A 22 -3.77 0.53 -7.84
CA TYR A 22 -2.59 0.76 -7.00
C TYR A 22 -1.39 0.02 -7.59
N TRP A 23 -1.60 -1.23 -8.01
CA TRP A 23 -0.58 -2.05 -8.66
C TRP A 23 -0.09 -1.46 -9.98
N TRP A 24 -1.00 -0.96 -10.83
CA TRP A 24 -0.61 -0.23 -12.06
C TRP A 24 0.23 1.00 -11.74
N ASP A 25 -0.18 1.76 -10.73
CA ASP A 25 0.49 2.99 -10.32
C ASP A 25 1.89 2.75 -9.74
N ALA A 26 2.08 1.59 -9.10
CA ALA A 26 3.35 1.03 -8.62
C ALA A 26 4.23 0.41 -9.74
N GLY A 27 3.83 0.50 -11.00
CA GLY A 27 4.60 0.02 -12.15
C GLY A 27 4.31 -1.42 -12.55
N ALA A 28 3.22 -2.01 -12.05
CA ALA A 28 2.71 -3.32 -12.46
C ALA A 28 3.75 -4.48 -12.39
N PRO A 29 4.45 -4.67 -11.25
CA PRO A 29 5.41 -5.76 -11.11
C PRO A 29 4.75 -7.12 -11.38
N GLY A 30 5.52 -8.05 -11.96
CA GLY A 30 5.03 -9.38 -12.33
C GLY A 30 4.07 -9.42 -13.54
N GLY A 31 3.56 -8.28 -14.02
CA GLY A 31 2.80 -8.16 -15.27
C GLY A 31 1.36 -8.70 -15.26
N GLN A 32 0.91 -9.34 -14.17
CA GLN A 32 -0.48 -9.75 -13.95
C GLN A 32 -0.86 -9.51 -12.49
N PHE A 33 -1.90 -8.70 -12.27
CA PHE A 33 -2.31 -8.25 -10.93
C PHE A 33 -2.60 -9.43 -9.98
N TYR A 34 -3.51 -10.32 -10.34
CA TYR A 34 -3.91 -11.42 -9.44
C TYR A 34 -2.76 -12.39 -9.13
N ASP A 35 -1.89 -12.67 -10.09
CA ASP A 35 -0.71 -13.52 -9.87
C ASP A 35 0.29 -12.83 -8.94
N CYS A 36 0.46 -11.52 -9.09
CA CYS A 36 1.32 -10.71 -8.23
C CYS A 36 0.78 -10.63 -6.79
N MET A 37 -0.52 -10.46 -6.61
CA MET A 37 -1.14 -10.37 -5.28
C MET A 37 -1.16 -11.71 -4.54
N ALA A 38 -1.11 -12.83 -5.27
CA ALA A 38 -0.94 -14.18 -4.72
C ALA A 38 0.52 -14.55 -4.44
N ASP A 39 1.48 -13.65 -4.68
CA ASP A 39 2.90 -13.85 -4.43
C ASP A 39 3.45 -12.77 -3.48
N TRP A 40 3.92 -13.18 -2.30
CA TRP A 40 4.41 -12.25 -1.28
C TRP A 40 5.54 -11.34 -1.77
N ALA A 41 6.45 -11.84 -2.60
CA ALA A 41 7.56 -11.02 -3.09
C ALA A 41 7.07 -9.96 -4.08
N CYS A 42 6.13 -10.33 -4.97
CA CYS A 42 5.54 -9.38 -5.91
C CYS A 42 4.63 -8.36 -5.20
N ALA A 43 3.84 -8.79 -4.21
CA ALA A 43 3.04 -7.89 -3.38
C ALA A 43 3.93 -6.90 -2.60
N ASN A 44 5.03 -7.37 -1.99
CA ASN A 44 6.01 -6.48 -1.33
C ASN A 44 6.59 -5.47 -2.31
N GLN A 45 7.03 -5.93 -3.49
CA GLN A 45 7.56 -5.04 -4.51
C GLN A 45 6.54 -3.99 -4.96
N THR A 46 5.26 -4.35 -5.02
CA THR A 46 4.17 -3.42 -5.35
C THR A 46 4.05 -2.32 -4.28
N LEU A 47 4.06 -2.70 -3.00
CA LEU A 47 4.02 -1.76 -1.88
C LEU A 47 5.26 -0.83 -1.92
N ASP A 48 6.46 -1.40 -1.97
CA ASP A 48 7.73 -0.66 -1.97
C ASP A 48 7.77 0.36 -3.12
N ASN A 49 7.45 -0.07 -4.35
CA ASN A 49 7.43 0.83 -5.51
C ASN A 49 6.42 1.99 -5.34
N TYR A 50 5.25 1.72 -4.76
CA TYR A 50 4.24 2.75 -4.54
C TYR A 50 4.68 3.74 -3.46
N ILE A 51 5.25 3.25 -2.36
CA ILE A 51 5.82 4.09 -1.31
C ILE A 51 6.97 4.92 -1.86
N ASP A 52 7.91 4.33 -2.61
CA ASP A 52 9.04 5.07 -3.20
C ASP A 52 8.59 6.17 -4.16
N LYS A 53 7.49 5.94 -4.89
CA LYS A 53 6.91 6.91 -5.81
C LYS A 53 6.34 8.13 -5.09
N TYR A 54 5.75 7.94 -3.91
CA TYR A 54 4.96 8.96 -3.21
C TYR A 54 5.56 9.45 -1.90
N CYS A 55 6.59 8.78 -1.40
CA CYS A 55 7.44 9.27 -0.33
C CYS A 55 8.36 10.35 -0.88
N THR A 56 7.81 11.54 -1.13
CA THR A 56 8.56 12.68 -1.63
C THR A 56 8.16 13.93 -0.87
N LYS A 57 9.04 14.93 -0.88
CA LYS A 57 8.80 16.23 -0.24
C LYS A 57 7.50 16.91 -0.66
N ASP A 58 7.03 16.66 -1.88
CA ASP A 58 5.79 17.25 -2.39
C ASP A 58 4.54 16.68 -1.70
N PHE A 59 4.61 15.46 -1.15
CA PHE A 59 3.49 14.81 -0.46
C PHE A 59 3.65 14.80 1.06
N VAL A 60 4.86 14.52 1.57
CA VAL A 60 5.13 14.40 3.02
C VAL A 60 5.76 15.65 3.65
N GLY A 61 6.17 16.64 2.84
CA GLY A 61 6.72 17.90 3.34
C GLY A 61 8.21 17.85 3.75
N HIS A 62 8.86 16.69 3.67
CA HIS A 62 10.29 16.52 3.91
C HIS A 62 10.93 15.56 2.90
N ASP A 63 12.26 15.60 2.79
CA ASP A 63 12.98 14.65 1.95
C ASP A 63 12.96 13.24 2.60
N PRO A 64 12.97 12.15 1.81
CA PRO A 64 12.99 10.77 2.33
C PRO A 64 14.07 10.52 3.39
N PRO A 65 13.92 9.52 4.28
CA PRO A 65 12.89 8.47 4.26
C PRO A 65 11.59 8.84 5.00
N CYS A 66 10.47 8.28 4.57
CA CYS A 66 9.19 8.36 5.28
C CYS A 66 9.16 7.43 6.49
N SER A 67 8.56 7.90 7.58
CA SER A 67 8.22 7.11 8.76
C SER A 67 7.20 6.01 8.44
N CYS A 68 7.07 5.01 9.33
CA CYS A 68 6.06 3.96 9.17
C CYS A 68 4.62 4.53 9.15
N GLU A 69 4.37 5.62 9.89
CA GLU A 69 3.08 6.31 9.86
C GLU A 69 2.81 6.91 8.49
N GLU A 70 3.77 7.63 7.91
CA GLU A 70 3.63 8.21 6.58
C GLU A 70 3.46 7.14 5.51
N GLN A 71 4.21 6.04 5.59
CA GLN A 71 4.04 4.90 4.69
C GLN A 71 2.64 4.28 4.81
N ALA A 72 2.14 4.09 6.03
CA ALA A 72 0.79 3.57 6.27
C ALA A 72 -0.30 4.51 5.73
N ARG A 73 -0.13 5.82 5.90
CA ARG A 73 -1.06 6.84 5.37
C ARG A 73 -1.02 6.89 3.84
N ILE A 74 0.17 6.84 3.22
CA ILE A 74 0.32 6.75 1.75
C ILE A 74 -0.37 5.49 1.22
N HIS A 75 -0.16 4.35 1.87
CA HIS A 75 -0.74 3.08 1.45
C HIS A 75 -2.27 3.08 1.57
N HIS A 76 -2.82 3.54 2.69
CA HIS A 76 -4.26 3.52 2.95
C HIS A 76 -5.04 4.60 2.17
N CYS A 77 -4.49 5.80 2.09
CA CYS A 77 -5.20 6.98 1.57
C CYS A 77 -4.70 7.49 0.22
N GLY A 78 -3.60 6.93 -0.28
CA GLY A 78 -2.89 7.49 -1.42
C GLY A 78 -2.19 8.82 -1.12
N PRO A 79 -1.42 9.34 -2.09
CA PRO A 79 -0.58 10.52 -1.92
C PRO A 79 -1.35 11.82 -1.63
N LEU A 80 -2.56 11.96 -2.20
CA LEU A 80 -3.38 13.17 -2.04
C LEU A 80 -4.19 13.15 -0.73
N GLY A 81 -4.41 11.97 -0.16
CA GLY A 81 -5.16 11.80 1.09
C GLY A 81 -4.28 11.89 2.33
N ILE A 82 -2.96 11.77 2.21
CA ILE A 82 -2.04 11.58 3.34
C ILE A 82 -2.21 12.60 4.47
N ASN A 83 -2.60 13.84 4.20
CA ASN A 83 -2.75 14.91 5.20
C ASN A 83 -4.22 15.13 5.66
N THR A 84 -5.12 14.20 5.39
CA THR A 84 -6.54 14.31 5.76
C THR A 84 -6.83 13.58 7.08
N GLU A 85 -7.78 14.10 7.88
CA GLU A 85 -8.18 13.49 9.16
C GLU A 85 -8.65 12.04 9.01
N HIS A 86 -9.26 11.69 7.86
CA HIS A 86 -9.67 10.31 7.55
C HIS A 86 -8.51 9.31 7.62
N CYS A 87 -7.28 9.77 7.39
CA CYS A 87 -6.08 8.95 7.38
C CYS A 87 -5.45 8.77 8.76
N ASP A 88 -5.88 9.53 9.75
CA ASP A 88 -5.39 9.39 11.13
C ASP A 88 -5.90 8.07 11.74
N GLU A 89 -7.10 7.62 11.34
CA GLU A 89 -7.66 6.32 11.74
C GLU A 89 -6.78 5.15 11.27
N ALA A 90 -6.18 5.27 10.07
CA ALA A 90 -5.32 4.22 9.51
C ALA A 90 -4.12 3.96 10.43
N TRP A 91 -3.38 5.00 10.81
CA TRP A 91 -2.23 4.85 11.71
C TRP A 91 -2.63 4.34 13.09
N GLN A 92 -3.74 4.81 13.65
CA GLN A 92 -4.21 4.34 14.96
C GLN A 92 -4.52 2.83 14.98
N VAL A 93 -4.97 2.25 13.87
CA VAL A 93 -5.15 0.79 13.75
C VAL A 93 -3.79 0.09 13.73
N TYR A 94 -2.83 0.60 12.95
CA TYR A 94 -1.48 0.03 12.89
C TYR A 94 -0.74 0.13 14.23
N GLU A 95 -0.79 1.30 14.88
CA GLU A 95 -0.16 1.53 16.18
C GLU A 95 -0.69 0.56 17.26
N LYS A 96 -2.00 0.27 17.25
CA LYS A 96 -2.59 -0.74 18.13
C LYS A 96 -2.07 -2.15 17.85
N CYS A 97 -1.79 -2.50 16.61
CA CYS A 97 -1.21 -3.80 16.26
C CYS A 97 0.28 -3.91 16.65
N LEU A 98 1.04 -2.81 16.58
CA LEU A 98 2.47 -2.79 16.92
C LEU A 98 2.75 -2.81 18.43
N ASN A 99 1.79 -2.35 19.24
CA ASN A 99 1.93 -2.21 20.69
C ASN A 99 1.28 -3.35 21.51
N ASN A 100 0.84 -4.44 20.85
CA ASN A 100 0.33 -5.66 21.48
C ASN A 100 1.32 -6.83 21.34
#